data_AF-A0A9P6ZYN8-F1
#
_entry.id   AF-A0A9P6ZYN8-F1
#
_cell.length_a   1.000
_cell.length_b   1.000
_cell.length_c   1.000
_cell.angle_alpha   90.00
_cell.angle_beta   90.00
_cell.angle_gamma   90.00
#
_symmetry.space_group_name_H-M   'P 1'
#
loop_
_entity.id
_entity.type
_entity.pdbx_description
1 polymer ?
#
loop_
_entity_poly.entity_id
_entity_poly.type
_entity_poly.pdbx_seq_one_letter_code
_entity_poly.pdbx_strand_id
1 'polypeptide(L)'
;TNMRLGKIPLVIGMPILVSQNFDVEGGIVNGSTGKLRKVRYSLNDEGQWVLRSCIVEISHSSDEALPNLSPHQVPIIEDSVEL
;
A
#
# COMPACT_ATOMS: atom_id res chain seq x y z
N THR A 1 8.00 -28.86 4.02
CA THR A 1 8.05 -27.75 4.99
C THR A 1 6.92 -26.78 4.68
N ASN A 2 5.75 -26.99 5.29
CA ASN A 2 4.57 -26.12 5.12
C ASN A 2 4.66 -24.85 5.98
N MET A 3 5.82 -24.17 5.92
CA MET A 3 5.98 -22.86 6.52
C MET A 3 5.34 -21.84 5.57
N ARG A 4 4.00 -21.75 5.57
CA ARG A 4 3.35 -20.57 5.03
C ARG A 4 3.75 -19.43 5.97
N LEU A 5 4.60 -18.51 5.51
CA LEU A 5 4.75 -17.23 6.19
C LEU A 5 3.32 -16.71 6.39
N GLY A 6 2.89 -16.57 7.64
CA GLY A 6 1.60 -15.97 7.94
C GLY A 6 1.49 -14.58 7.29
N LYS A 7 0.27 -14.05 7.16
CA LYS A 7 0.08 -12.67 6.71
C LYS A 7 0.91 -11.76 7.62
N ILE A 8 1.91 -11.06 7.08
CA ILE A 8 2.73 -10.13 7.84
C ILE A 8 1.81 -8.97 8.25
N PRO A 9 1.64 -8.68 9.56
CA PRO A 9 0.83 -7.56 9.99
C PRO A 9 1.48 -6.26 9.51
N LEU A 10 0.68 -5.41 8.87
CA LEU A 10 1.14 -4.10 8.45
C LEU A 10 1.12 -3.14 9.64
N VAL A 11 2.27 -2.55 9.96
CA VAL A 11 2.43 -1.63 11.11
C VAL A 11 2.85 -0.26 10.61
N ILE A 12 2.26 0.80 11.16
CA ILE A 12 2.64 2.17 10.81
C ILE A 12 4.13 2.39 11.06
N GLY A 13 4.81 2.97 10.08
CA GLY A 13 6.26 3.20 10.08
C GLY A 13 7.08 2.04 9.51
N MET A 14 6.47 0.88 9.24
CA MET A 14 7.22 -0.23 8.67
C MET A 14 7.73 0.08 7.26
N PRO A 15 8.94 -0.38 6.90
CA PRO A 15 9.39 -0.35 5.52
C PRO A 15 8.53 -1.30 4.67
N ILE A 16 8.19 -0.85 3.46
CA ILE A 16 7.43 -1.64 2.49
C ILE A 16 8.11 -1.59 1.12
N LEU A 17 7.77 -2.58 0.30
CA LEU A 17 8.13 -2.66 -1.11
C LEU A 17 6.83 -2.71 -1.93
N VAL A 18 6.70 -1.82 -2.90
CA VAL A 18 5.62 -1.85 -3.90
C VAL A 18 6.00 -2.88 -4.96
N SER A 19 5.20 -3.92 -5.12
CA SER A 19 5.50 -5.07 -5.98
C SER A 19 4.89 -5.00 -7.38
N GLN A 20 4.15 -3.94 -7.69
CA GLN A 20 3.48 -3.74 -8.97
C GLN A 20 3.58 -2.27 -9.38
N ASN A 21 3.53 -2.00 -10.69
CA ASN A 21 3.45 -0.62 -11.16
C ASN A 21 2.10 -0.05 -10.75
N PHE A 22 2.12 1.06 -10.01
CA PHE A 22 0.90 1.69 -9.52
C PHE A 22 0.65 3.02 -10.24
N ASP A 23 1.70 3.85 -10.33
CA ASP A 23 1.68 5.11 -11.07
C ASP A 23 3.07 5.36 -11.65
N VAL A 24 3.24 5.02 -12.92
CA VAL A 24 4.54 5.13 -13.59
C VAL A 24 4.95 6.59 -13.79
N GLU A 25 4.00 7.48 -14.06
CA GLU A 25 4.28 8.91 -14.27
C GLU A 25 4.64 9.60 -12.94
N GLY A 26 3.96 9.23 -11.85
CA GLY A 26 4.26 9.66 -10.49
C GLY A 26 5.49 9.00 -9.85
N GLY A 27 6.17 8.08 -10.54
CA GLY A 27 7.39 7.39 -10.07
C GLY A 27 7.15 6.24 -9.09
N ILE A 28 5.92 5.74 -8.99
CA ILE A 28 5.52 4.59 -8.16
C ILE A 28 5.51 3.33 -9.04
N VAL A 29 6.67 2.69 -9.13
CA VAL A 29 6.89 1.50 -9.95
C VAL A 29 7.15 0.27 -9.09
N ASN A 30 7.12 -0.91 -9.71
CA ASN A 30 7.59 -2.12 -9.07
C ASN A 30 9.04 -1.92 -8.60
N GLY A 31 9.29 -2.19 -7.32
CA GLY A 31 10.58 -1.96 -6.69
C GLY A 31 10.64 -0.68 -5.85
N SER A 32 9.64 0.21 -5.96
CA SER A 32 9.57 1.40 -5.11
C SER A 32 9.48 0.99 -3.64
N THR A 33 10.34 1.59 -2.83
CA THR A 33 10.39 1.38 -1.38
C THR A 33 9.82 2.58 -0.65
N GLY A 34 9.17 2.34 0.48
CA GLY A 34 8.53 3.40 1.24
C GLY A 34 8.28 3.05 2.69
N LYS A 35 7.57 3.94 3.37
CA LYS A 35 7.11 3.75 4.76
C LYS A 35 5.61 3.77 4.82
N LEU A 36 5.03 2.82 5.55
CA LEU A 36 3.60 2.79 5.78
C LEU A 36 3.14 3.92 6.71
N ARG A 37 2.17 4.73 6.30
CA ARG A 37 1.67 5.88 7.07
C ARG A 37 0.25 5.71 7.59
N LYS A 38 -0.63 5.05 6.84
CA LYS A 38 -2.00 4.74 7.25
C LYS A 38 -2.43 3.41 6.68
N VAL A 39 -3.33 2.72 7.39
CA VAL A 39 -3.90 1.44 6.95
C VAL A 39 -5.40 1.46 7.19
N ARG A 40 -6.16 0.96 6.21
CA ARG A 40 -7.59 0.77 6.32
C ARG A 40 -7.92 -0.70 6.12
N TYR A 41 -8.52 -1.29 7.15
CA TYR A 41 -9.08 -2.63 7.11
C TYR A 41 -10.61 -2.58 7.10
N SER A 42 -11.26 -3.59 6.55
CA SER A 42 -12.69 -3.86 6.76
C SER A 42 -12.89 -5.34 7.06
N LEU A 43 -14.01 -5.68 7.69
CA LEU A 43 -14.48 -7.07 7.72
C LEU A 43 -15.03 -7.43 6.32
N ASN A 44 -14.79 -8.67 5.88
CA ASN A 44 -15.49 -9.27 4.74
C ASN A 44 -16.68 -10.13 5.24
N ASP A 45 -17.43 -10.72 4.31
CA ASP A 45 -18.62 -11.54 4.63
C ASP A 45 -18.27 -12.81 5.42
N GLU A 46 -17.02 -13.25 5.37
CA GLU A 46 -16.50 -14.38 6.16
C GLU A 46 -16.03 -13.95 7.57
N GLY A 47 -16.21 -12.69 7.96
CA GLY A 47 -15.79 -12.17 9.27
C GLY A 47 -14.28 -11.98 9.41
N GLN A 48 -13.53 -11.91 8.31
CA GLN A 48 -12.08 -11.71 8.30
C GLN A 48 -11.73 -10.24 8.05
N TRP A 49 -10.72 -9.72 8.76
CA TRP A 49 -10.15 -8.40 8.46
C TRP A 49 -9.32 -8.46 7.17
N VAL A 50 -9.72 -7.66 6.19
CA VAL A 50 -9.07 -7.54 4.88
C VAL A 50 -8.55 -6.11 4.71
N LEU A 51 -7.30 -6.01 4.22
CA LEU A 51 -6.69 -4.73 3.88
C LEU A 51 -7.37 -4.17 2.63
N ARG A 52 -7.96 -2.98 2.74
CA ARG A 52 -8.65 -2.30 1.62
C ARG A 52 -7.78 -1.25 0.95
N SER A 53 -7.02 -0.51 1.75
CA SER A 53 -6.12 0.52 1.25
C SER A 53 -5.08 0.89 2.31
N CYS A 54 -3.96 1.42 1.87
CA CYS A 54 -2.98 2.05 2.74
C CYS A 54 -2.45 3.35 2.13
N ILE A 55 -1.89 4.21 2.97
CA ILE A 55 -1.08 5.35 2.53
C ILE A 55 0.37 4.98 2.79
N VAL A 56 1.20 5.11 1.76
CA VAL A 56 2.65 4.90 1.84
C VAL A 56 3.37 6.18 1.45
N GLU A 57 4.48 6.44 2.13
CA GLU A 57 5.37 7.54 1.81
C GLU A 57 6.56 7.00 1.01
N ILE A 58 6.74 7.51 -0.21
CA ILE A 58 7.77 7.07 -1.16
C ILE A 58 8.61 8.29 -1.52
N SER A 59 9.76 8.46 -0.87
CA SER A 59 10.57 9.69 -0.98
C SER A 59 11.12 10.02 -2.36
N HIS A 60 11.01 9.09 -3.33
CA HIS A 60 11.42 9.28 -4.73
C HIS A 60 10.24 9.37 -5.70
N SER A 61 8.99 9.40 -5.20
CA SER A 61 7.83 9.71 -6.04
C SER A 61 7.76 11.21 -6.33
N SER A 62 6.85 11.60 -7.22
CA SER A 62 6.53 13.02 -7.48
C SER A 62 6.28 13.82 -6.19
N ASP A 63 6.67 15.09 -6.22
CA ASP A 63 6.39 16.09 -5.18
C ASP A 63 4.94 16.59 -5.24
N GLU A 64 4.20 16.25 -6.30
CA GLU A 64 2.81 16.63 -6.46
C GLU A 64 1.93 15.94 -5.41
N ALA A 65 1.39 16.73 -4.49
CA ALA A 65 0.57 16.23 -3.40
C ALA A 65 -0.87 16.00 -3.87
N LEU A 66 -1.36 14.78 -3.67
CA LEU A 66 -2.78 14.48 -3.82
C LEU A 66 -3.60 15.23 -2.76
N PRO A 67 -4.88 15.59 -3.05
CA PRO A 67 -5.73 16.27 -2.09
C PRO A 67 -5.79 15.55 -0.74
N ASN A 68 -5.54 16.28 0.34
CA ASN A 68 -5.50 15.80 1.74
C ASN A 68 -4.34 14.83 2.08
N LEU A 69 -3.34 14.71 1.21
CA LEU A 69 -2.11 13.97 1.46
C LEU A 69 -0.91 14.92 1.46
N SER A 70 0.15 14.55 2.18
CA SER A 70 1.43 15.27 2.09
C SER A 70 2.15 14.92 0.78
N PRO A 71 3.10 15.74 0.30
CA PRO A 71 4.01 15.34 -0.77
C PRO A 71 4.60 13.96 -0.50
N HIS A 72 4.81 13.18 -1.56
CA HIS A 72 5.27 11.79 -1.52
C HIS A 72 4.36 10.77 -0.83
N GLN A 73 3.19 11.18 -0.33
CA GLN A 73 2.21 10.24 0.19
C GLN A 73 1.26 9.81 -0.91
N VAL A 74 1.20 8.50 -1.10
CA VAL A 74 0.46 7.90 -2.20
C VAL A 74 -0.49 6.83 -1.64
N PRO A 75 -1.76 6.82 -2.09
CA PRO A 75 -2.70 5.79 -1.69
C PRO A 75 -2.46 4.54 -2.51
N ILE A 76 -2.23 3.40 -1.87
CA ILE A 76 -2.31 2.09 -2.51
C ILE A 76 -3.67 1.51 -2.13
N ILE A 77 -4.48 1.20 -3.14
CA ILE A 77 -5.80 0.59 -2.99
C ILE A 77 -5.73 -0.88 -3.38
N GLU A 78 -6.62 -1.69 -2.82
CA GLU A 78 -6.78 -3.07 -3.25
C GLU A 78 -7.11 -3.13 -4.75
N ASP A 79 -6.51 -4.09 -5.44
CA ASP A 79 -6.89 -4.41 -6.80
C ASP A 79 -8.18 -5.24 -6.75
N SER A 80 -9.22 -4.81 -7.47
CA SER A 80 -10.47 -5.53 -7.60
C SER A 80 -10.61 -6.02 -9.02
N VAL A 81 -10.44 -7.33 -9.23
CA VAL A 81 -10.84 -7.96 -10.49
C VAL A 81 -12.32 -8.30 -10.37
N GLU A 82 -13.19 -7.45 -10.94
CA GLU A 82 -14.55 -7.88 -11.27
C GLU A 82 -14.43 -8.92 -12.38
N LEU A 83 -14.87 -10.16 -12.11
CA LEU A 83 -14.98 -11.25 -13.10
C LEU A 83 -16.27 -11.13 -13.89
#